data_AF-A0A1G1G0I3-F1
#
_entry.id   AF-A0A1G1G0I3-F1
#
_cell.length_a   1.000
_cell.length_b   1.000
_cell.length_c   1.000
_cell.angle_alpha   90.00
_cell.angle_beta   90.00
_cell.angle_gamma   90.00
#
_symmetry.space_group_name_H-M   'P 1'
#
loop_
_entity.id
_entity.type
_entity.pdbx_description
1 polymer ?
#
loop_
_entity_poly.entity_id
_entity_poly.type
_entity_poly.pdbx_seq_one_letter_code
_entity_poly.pdbx_strand_id
1 'polypeptide(L)' 'MKDYLYDEVAKVAYDLHEKRGGIHGYDIDDWLDAERIVLERSAKGIAKKHSKIKAKKAK' A
#
# COMPACT_ATOMS: atom_id res chain seq x y z
N MET A 1 -11.31 10.93 4.21
CA MET A 1 -10.51 10.66 2.97
C MET A 1 -9.00 10.56 3.24
N LYS A 2 -8.54 10.45 4.50
CA LYS A 2 -7.16 10.05 4.82
C LYS A 2 -7.07 8.56 5.21
N ASP A 3 -8.22 7.99 5.57
CA ASP A 3 -8.36 6.67 6.20
C ASP A 3 -8.02 5.51 5.25
N TYR A 4 -8.27 5.69 3.95
CA TYR A 4 -7.94 4.69 2.93
C TYR A 4 -6.44 4.50 2.71
N LEU A 5 -5.63 5.51 2.99
CA LEU A 5 -4.18 5.43 2.81
C LEU A 5 -3.56 4.68 3.97
N TYR A 6 -3.98 4.99 5.20
CA TYR A 6 -3.57 4.26 6.40
C TYR A 6 -3.95 2.76 6.34
N ASP A 7 -5.11 2.41 5.79
CA ASP A 7 -5.51 1.00 5.64
C ASP A 7 -4.60 0.23 4.65
N GLU A 8 -4.21 0.87 3.54
CA GLU A 8 -3.25 0.25 2.61
C GLU A 8 -1.84 0.18 3.22
N VAL A 9 -1.42 1.20 3.97
CA VAL A 9 -0.13 1.19 4.69
C VAL A 9 -0.11 0.08 5.74
N ALA A 10 -1.17 -0.06 6.54
CA ALA A 10 -1.27 -1.11 7.55
C ALA A 10 -1.22 -2.51 6.94
N LYS A 11 -1.90 -2.74 5.81
CA LYS A 11 -1.81 -4.04 5.10
C LYS A 11 -0.40 -4.33 4.60
N VAL A 12 0.29 -3.33 4.05
CA VAL A 12 1.65 -3.52 3.51
C VAL A 12 2.67 -3.73 4.64
N ALA A 13 2.56 -2.98 5.73
CA ALA A 13 3.41 -3.15 6.91
C ALA A 13 3.23 -4.53 7.52
N TYR A 14 1.99 -5.00 7.64
CA TYR A 14 1.69 -6.33 8.16
C TYR A 14 2.25 -7.45 7.27
N ASP A 15 2.15 -7.35 5.95
CA ASP A 15 2.76 -8.31 5.00
C ASP A 15 4.29 -8.32 5.09
N LEU A 16 4.91 -7.15 5.29
CA LEU A 16 6.36 -7.01 5.52
C LEU A 16 6.79 -7.70 6.82
N HIS A 17 6.09 -7.43 7.91
CA HIS A 17 6.32 -8.06 9.21
C HIS A 17 6.19 -9.59 9.13
N GLU A 18 5.16 -10.08 8.42
CA GLU A 18 4.87 -11.51 8.32
C GLU A 18 5.91 -12.22 7.43
N LYS A 19 6.29 -11.62 6.29
CA LYS A 19 7.37 -12.12 5.43
C LYS A 19 8.72 -12.20 6.13
N ARG A 20 8.97 -11.28 7.07
CA ARG A 20 10.23 -11.22 7.82
C ARG A 20 10.31 -12.26 8.95
N GLY A 21 9.20 -12.95 9.22
CA GLY A 21 9.11 -13.97 10.27
C GLY A 21 8.76 -13.40 11.64
N GLY A 22 8.11 -12.23 11.71
CA GLY A 22 7.61 -11.67 12.96
C GLY A 22 8.70 -11.19 13.91
N ILE A 23 9.85 -10.76 13.40
CA ILE A 23 10.96 -10.26 14.22
C ILE A 23 10.56 -8.93 14.85
N HIS A 24 10.44 -8.91 16.17
CA HIS A 24 10.08 -7.73 16.94
C HIS A 24 11.23 -6.71 16.93
N GLY A 25 10.89 -5.41 16.84
CA GLY A 25 11.87 -4.32 16.84
C GLY A 25 12.01 -3.57 15.51
N TYR A 26 11.29 -4.01 14.47
CA TYR A 26 11.24 -3.33 13.18
C TYR A 26 9.86 -2.77 12.84
N ASP A 27 8.92 -2.75 13.77
CA ASP A 27 7.54 -2.30 13.51
C ASP A 27 7.49 -0.87 12.96
N ILE A 28 8.38 0.02 13.42
CA ILE A 28 8.48 1.41 12.94
C ILE A 28 9.11 1.47 11.55
N ASP A 29 10.16 0.69 11.30
CA ASP A 29 10.82 0.59 10.00
C ASP A 29 9.88 0.00 8.94
N ASP A 30 9.19 -1.10 9.27
CA ASP A 30 8.24 -1.77 8.40
C ASP A 30 7.04 -0.85 8.09
N TRP A 31 6.61 -0.01 9.03
CA TRP A 31 5.60 1.03 8.77
C TRP A 31 6.15 2.13 7.86
N LEU A 32 7.34 2.68 8.11
CA LEU A 32 7.93 3.71 7.25
C LEU A 32 8.15 3.21 5.81
N ASP A 33 8.62 1.97 5.66
CA ASP A 33 8.77 1.33 4.35
C ASP A 33 7.43 1.12 3.67
N ALA A 34 6.42 0.64 4.40
CA ALA A 34 5.07 0.50 3.88
C ALA A 34 4.47 1.84 3.44
N GLU A 35 4.66 2.91 4.21
CA GLU A 35 4.18 4.25 3.87
C GLU A 35 4.85 4.77 2.60
N ARG A 36 6.17 4.61 2.48
CA ARG A 36 6.94 4.95 1.27
C ARG A 36 6.45 4.17 0.05
N ILE A 37 6.22 2.86 0.20
CA ILE A 37 5.69 2.00 -0.86
C ILE A 37 4.28 2.45 -1.25
N VAL A 38 3.39 2.74 -0.31
CA VAL A 38 2.01 3.15 -0.59
C VAL A 38 1.93 4.56 -1.17
N LEU A 39 2.80 5.48 -0.76
CA LEU A 39 2.94 6.80 -1.38
C LEU A 39 3.42 6.68 -2.83
N GLU A 40 4.46 5.90 -3.09
CA GLU A 40 4.96 5.66 -4.44
C GLU A 40 3.92 4.92 -5.30
N ARG A 41 3.22 3.95 -4.70
CA ARG A 41 2.16 3.17 -5.34
C ARG A 41 0.88 3.97 -5.51
N SER A 42 0.60 4.99 -4.69
CA SER A 42 -0.51 5.92 -4.92
C SER A 42 -0.16 6.85 -6.07
N ALA A 43 1.08 7.37 -6.11
CA ALA A 43 1.58 8.15 -7.24
C ALA A 43 1.53 7.34 -8.56
N LYS A 44 1.93 6.07 -8.55
CA LYS A 44 1.87 5.17 -9.73
C LYS A 44 0.49 4.49 -9.93
N GLY A 45 -0.32 4.38 -8.90
CA GLY A 45 -1.55 3.59 -8.84
C GLY A 45 -2.79 4.37 -9.22
N ILE A 46 -2.75 5.70 -9.15
CA ILE A 46 -3.71 6.56 -9.84
C ILE A 46 -3.72 6.23 -11.35
N ALA A 47 -2.55 5.93 -11.94
CA ALA A 47 -2.45 5.54 -13.35
C ALA A 47 -3.08 4.16 -13.68
N LYS A 48 -2.99 3.17 -12.77
CA LYS A 48 -3.55 1.81 -12.99
C LYS A 48 -5.02 1.66 -12.57
N LYS A 49 -5.50 2.39 -11.55
CA LYS A 49 -6.94 2.39 -11.21
C LYS A 49 -7.75 3.15 -12.28
N HIS A 50 -7.21 4.25 -12.83
CA HIS A 50 -7.87 4.98 -13.92
C HIS A 50 -7.95 4.16 -15.24
N SER A 51 -6.95 3.32 -15.52
CA SER A 51 -6.97 2.44 -16.71
C SER A 51 -7.97 1.30 -16.59
N LYS A 52 -8.13 0.69 -15.40
CA LYS A 52 -9.14 -0.36 -15.16
C LYS A 52 -10.58 0.18 -15.11
N ILE A 53 -10.77 1.41 -14.64
CA ILE A 53 -12.10 2.06 -14.63
C ILE A 53 -12.51 2.45 -16.07
N LYS A 54 -11.58 2.92 -16.92
CA LYS A 54 -11.86 3.17 -18.35
C LYS A 54 -12.19 1.88 -19.12
N ALA A 55 -11.52 0.76 -18.83
CA ALA A 55 -11.78 -0.51 -19.51
C ALA A 55 -13.14 -1.16 -19.14
N LYS A 56 -13.71 -0.85 -17.97
CA LYS A 56 -15.01 -1.38 -17.54
C LYS A 56 -16.21 -0.56 -18.00
N LYS A 57 -16.02 0.69 -18.45
CA LYS A 57 -17.12 1.59 -18.86
C LYS A 57 -17.42 1.55 -20.37
N ALA A 58 -16.76 0.66 -21.11
CA ALA A 58 -16.91 0.49 -22.56
C ALA A 58 -17.60 -0.84 -22.94
N LYS A 59 -18.36 -1.45 -22.02
CA LYS A 59 -19.16 -2.65 -22.30
C LYS A 59 -20.57 -2.47 -21.78
#